data_AF-A0A3D5US45-F1
#
_entry.id   AF-A0A3D5US45-F1
#
_cell.length_a   1.000
_cell.length_b   1.000
_cell.length_c   1.000
_cell.angle_alpha   90.00
_cell.angle_beta   90.00
_cell.angle_gamma   90.00
#
_symmetry.space_group_name_H-M   'P 1'
#
loop_
_entity.id
_entity.type
_entity.pdbx_description
1 polymer ?
#
loop_
_entity_poly.entity_id
_entity_poly.type
_entity_poly.pdbx_seq_one_letter_code
_entity_poly.pdbx_strand_id
1 'polypeptide(L)' 'MHTRIEEFAAHCARYRTPSHFRAGRQIVTTAVPFIALSAAMYFSLHVGYWLTLLLAIPLAGCALRFFVIQHDCGH' A
#
# COMPACT_ATOMS: atom_id res chain seq x y z
N MET A 1 -0.93 -11.75 -31.99
CA MET A 1 -0.06 -10.95 -31.10
C MET A 1 -0.49 -9.48 -31.07
N HIS A 2 -0.75 -8.86 -32.23
CA HIS A 2 -1.25 -7.48 -32.34
C HIS A 2 -2.58 -7.24 -31.58
N THR A 3 -3.54 -8.15 -31.73
CA THR A 3 -4.86 -8.09 -31.06
C THR A 3 -4.78 -8.05 -29.53
N ARG A 4 -3.84 -8.77 -28.91
CA ARG A 4 -3.65 -8.73 -27.44
C ARG A 4 -3.12 -7.39 -26.96
N ILE A 5 -2.29 -6.73 -27.76
CA ILE A 5 -1.72 -5.41 -27.41
C ILE A 5 -2.82 -4.35 -27.45
N GLU A 6 -3.66 -4.36 -28.48
CA GLU A 6 -4.80 -3.46 -28.61
C GLU A 6 -5.81 -3.65 -27.46
N GLU A 7 -6.04 -4.89 -27.05
CA GLU A 7 -6.92 -5.23 -25.94
C GLU A 7 -6.41 -4.69 -24.59
N PHE A 8 -5.11 -4.88 -24.30
CA PHE A 8 -4.49 -4.29 -23.10
C PHE A 8 -4.46 -2.77 -23.15
N ALA A 9 -4.20 -2.18 -24.32
CA ALA A 9 -4.20 -0.73 -24.49
C ALA A 9 -5.60 -0.13 -24.22
N ALA A 10 -6.66 -0.78 -24.72
CA ALA A 10 -8.03 -0.37 -24.47
C ALA A 10 -8.42 -0.48 -22.98
N HIS A 11 -7.93 -1.52 -22.29
CA HIS A 11 -8.11 -1.67 -20.85
C HIS A 11 -7.45 -0.51 -20.08
N CYS A 12 -6.16 -0.24 -20.35
CA CYS A 12 -5.41 0.83 -19.69
C CYS A 12 -5.97 2.23 -19.99
N ALA A 13 -6.53 2.46 -21.19
CA ALA A 13 -7.15 3.73 -21.56
C ALA A 13 -8.25 4.17 -20.58
N ARG A 14 -8.96 3.21 -19.95
CA ARG A 14 -10.01 3.47 -18.96
C ARG A 14 -9.48 4.09 -17.66
N TYR A 15 -8.19 3.93 -17.36
CA TYR A 15 -7.56 4.39 -16.11
C TYR A 15 -6.63 5.59 -16.31
N ARG A 16 -6.63 6.21 -17.50
CA ARG A 16 -5.73 7.32 -17.84
C ARG A 16 -6.03 8.63 -17.10
N THR A 17 -7.28 8.83 -16.67
CA THR A 17 -7.69 10.06 -15.98
C THR A 17 -7.43 9.95 -14.48
N PRO A 18 -6.76 10.96 -13.87
CA PRO A 18 -6.50 10.96 -12.44
C PRO A 18 -7.82 11.03 -11.67
N SER A 19 -7.87 10.35 -10.52
CA SER A 19 -9.02 10.36 -9.64
C SER A 19 -8.56 10.57 -8.20
N HIS A 20 -8.85 11.75 -7.66
CA HIS A 20 -8.49 12.13 -6.29
C HIS A 20 -9.09 11.19 -5.25
N PHE A 21 -10.30 10.68 -5.50
CA PHE A 21 -10.95 9.72 -4.60
C PHE A 21 -10.19 8.38 -4.55
N ARG A 22 -9.78 7.85 -5.71
CA ARG A 22 -8.99 6.60 -5.76
C ARG A 22 -7.64 6.77 -5.07
N ALA A 23 -6.95 7.88 -5.34
CA ALA A 23 -5.68 8.20 -4.71
C ALA A 23 -5.82 8.35 -3.18
N GLY A 24 -6.78 9.14 -2.71
CA GLY A 24 -7.05 9.32 -1.29
C GLY A 24 -7.36 7.99 -0.58
N ARG A 25 -8.15 7.11 -1.21
CA ARG A 25 -8.42 5.77 -0.68
C ARG A 25 -7.16 4.91 -0.58
N GLN A 26 -6.27 4.96 -1.56
CA GLN A 26 -4.99 4.22 -1.50
C GLN A 26 -4.11 4.69 -0.34
N ILE A 27 -4.02 6.00 -0.13
CA ILE A 27 -3.27 6.59 0.99
C ILE A 27 -3.90 6.17 2.32
N VAL A 28 -5.21 6.36 2.50
CA VAL A 28 -5.90 6.03 3.77
C VAL A 28 -5.79 4.53 4.09
N THR A 29 -6.04 3.65 3.11
CA THR A 29 -5.95 2.18 3.29
C THR A 29 -4.53 1.67 3.51
N THR A 30 -3.51 2.52 3.42
CA THR A 30 -2.10 2.17 3.67
C THR A 30 -1.61 2.83 4.96
N ALA A 31 -1.85 4.13 5.13
CA ALA A 31 -1.42 4.91 6.27
C ALA A 31 -2.11 4.51 7.58
N VAL A 32 -3.43 4.28 7.55
CA VAL A 32 -4.17 3.92 8.76
C VAL A 32 -3.71 2.56 9.31
N PRO A 33 -3.63 1.48 8.51
CA PRO A 33 -3.09 0.21 9.01
C PRO A 33 -1.64 0.31 9.47
N PHE A 34 -0.79 1.07 8.78
CA PHE A 34 0.61 1.26 9.19
C PHE A 34 0.71 1.91 10.58
N ILE A 35 -0.01 3.00 10.82
CA ILE A 35 -0.03 3.68 12.12
C ILE A 35 -0.62 2.77 13.20
N ALA A 36 -1.71 2.06 12.89
CA ALA A 36 -2.33 1.12 13.82
C ALA A 36 -1.38 -0.02 14.22
N LEU A 37 -0.69 -0.62 13.25
CA LEU A 37 0.31 -1.67 13.49
C LEU A 37 1.52 -1.14 14.25
N SER A 38 1.97 0.08 13.95
CA SER A 38 3.07 0.73 14.67
C SER A 38 2.72 0.94 16.14
N ALA A 39 1.52 1.45 16.42
CA ALA A 39 1.01 1.60 17.77
C ALA A 39 0.86 0.23 18.47
N ALA A 40 0.31 -0.77 17.78
CA ALA A 40 0.20 -2.12 18.31
C ALA A 40 1.56 -2.73 18.66
N MET A 41 2.59 -2.51 17.83
CA MET A 41 3.96 -2.93 18.10
C MET A 41 4.58 -2.24 19.31
N TYR A 42 4.29 -0.95 19.51
CA TYR A 42 4.74 -0.22 20.69
C TYR A 42 4.12 -0.80 21.97
N PHE A 43 2.81 -1.04 21.97
CA PHE A 43 2.13 -1.63 23.13
C PHE A 43 2.47 -3.11 23.35
N SER A 44 2.79 -3.86 22.29
CA SER A 44 3.16 -5.27 22.42
C SER A 44 4.50 -5.49 23.14
N LEU A 45 5.33 -4.46 23.29
CA LEU A 45 6.54 -4.52 24.10
C LEU A 45 6.26 -4.89 25.56
N HIS A 46 5.08 -4.59 26.08
CA HIS A 46 4.66 -5.00 27.44
C HIS A 46 4.26 -6.48 27.53
N VAL A 47 3.96 -7.13 26.39
CA VAL A 47 3.54 -8.53 26.32
C VAL A 47 4.74 -9.43 26.02
N GLY A 48 5.62 -8.99 25.13
CA GLY A 48 6.88 -9.68 24.80
C GLY A 48 7.32 -9.48 23.36
N TYR A 49 8.62 -9.65 23.12
CA TYR A 49 9.26 -9.36 21.84
C TYR A 49 8.75 -10.23 20.68
N TRP A 50 8.32 -11.46 20.93
CA TRP A 50 7.81 -12.36 19.88
C TRP A 50 6.54 -11.81 19.21
N LEU A 51 5.64 -11.18 19.97
CA LEU A 51 4.45 -10.55 19.41
C LEU A 51 4.84 -9.34 18.55
N THR A 52 5.77 -8.51 19.03
CA THR A 52 6.31 -7.39 18.24
C THR A 52 6.95 -7.88 16.94
N LEU A 53 7.69 -8.98 16.98
CA LEU A 53 8.32 -9.57 15.80
C LEU A 53 7.29 -10.10 14.80
N LEU A 54 6.21 -10.73 15.27
CA LEU A 54 5.10 -11.17 14.43
C LEU A 54 4.40 -10.00 13.74
N LEU A 55 4.15 -8.90 14.47
CA LEU A 55 3.53 -7.68 13.93
C LEU A 55 4.43 -6.92 12.95
N ALA A 56 5.75 -7.13 13.00
CA ALA A 56 6.69 -6.51 12.06
C ALA A 56 6.46 -6.97 10.61
N ILE A 57 5.97 -8.20 10.40
CA ILE A 57 5.70 -8.75 9.06
C ILE A 57 4.60 -7.94 8.33
N PRO A 58 3.38 -7.78 8.86
CA PRO A 58 2.37 -6.95 8.21
C PRO A 58 2.74 -5.47 8.18
N LEU A 59 3.48 -4.96 9.17
CA LEU A 59 3.98 -3.58 9.14
C LEU A 59 4.94 -3.36 7.95
N ALA A 60 5.86 -4.28 7.70
CA ALA A 60 6.77 -4.23 6.55
C ALA A 60 6.02 -4.26 5.22
N GLY A 61 4.94 -5.03 5.11
CA GLY A 61 4.06 -4.99 3.95
C GLY A 61 3.41 -3.62 3.72
N CYS A 62 2.96 -2.96 4.79
CA CYS A 62 2.43 -1.60 4.71
C CYS A 62 3.52 -0.58 4.33
N ALA A 63 4.73 -0.73 4.86
CA ALA A 63 5.88 0.12 4.54
C ALA A 63 6.29 -0.01 3.07
N LEU A 64 6.32 -1.24 2.53
CA LEU A 64 6.58 -1.48 1.11
C LEU A 64 5.50 -0.82 0.24
N ARG A 65 4.24 -0.90 0.65
CA ARG A 65 3.14 -0.27 -0.08
C ARG A 65 3.24 1.26 -0.08
N PHE A 66 3.69 1.86 1.03
CA PHE A 66 4.05 3.28 1.05
C PHE A 66 5.11 3.62 0.02
N PHE A 67 6.20 2.85 -0.02
CA PHE A 67 7.27 3.04 -0.98
C PHE A 67 6.76 2.96 -2.42
N VAL A 68 5.92 1.98 -2.76
CA VAL A 68 5.33 1.86 -4.11
C VAL A 68 4.50 3.09 -4.47
N ILE A 69 3.63 3.57 -3.57
CA ILE A 69 2.82 4.77 -3.82
C ILE A 69 3.71 6.00 -3.99
N GLN A 70 4.72 6.17 -3.13
CA GLN A 70 5.64 7.29 -3.20
C GLN A 70 6.51 7.26 -4.46
N HIS A 71 6.97 6.09 -4.86
CA HIS A 71 7.73 5.89 -6.08
C HIS A 71 6.87 6.27 -7.30
N ASP A 72 5.65 5.73 -7.40
CA ASP A 72 4.75 6.01 -8.53
C ASP A 72 4.27 7.46 -8.59
N CYS A 73 4.13 8.15 -7.46
CA CYS A 73 3.75 9.58 -7.40
C CYS A 73 4.95 10.55 -7.45
N GLY A 74 6.16 10.06 -7.19
CA GLY A 74 7.38 10.87 -7.13
C GLY A 74 8.13 10.95 -8.46
N HIS A 75 7.75 10.12 -9.44
CA HIS A 75 8.12 10.24 -10.85
C HIS A 75 7.12 11.12 -11.59
#